data_AF-A0A0F9AX83-F1
#
_entry.id   AF-A0A0F9AX83-F1
#
_cell.length_a   1.000
_cell.length_b   1.000
_cell.length_c   1.000
_cell.angle_alpha   90.00
_cell.angle_beta   90.00
_cell.angle_gamma   90.00
#
_symmetry.space_group_name_H-M   'P 1'
#
loop_
_entity.id
_entity.type
_entity.pdbx_description
1 polymer ?
#
loop_
_entity_poly.entity_id
_entity_poly.type
_entity_poly.pdbx_seq_one_letter_code
_entity_poly.pdbx_strand_id
1 'polypeptide(L)'
;MPITAPYGSWTSPIDPELLATSSASFSYPSSEGGNLYWLESRPWENGRSVVVQRDSEGVIRDILPAPLNARSKVHEYGGTPYIVVNDILYFCLYDDQRLYRLDLNKSNTLPTP
;
A
#
# COMPACT_ATOMS: atom_id res chain seq x y z
N MET A 1 40.45 5.69 -12.27
CA MET A 1 41.05 6.05 -10.96
C MET A 1 40.07 6.94 -10.23
N PRO A 2 39.89 6.81 -8.90
CA PRO A 2 39.02 7.70 -8.14
C PRO A 2 39.55 9.13 -8.14
N ILE A 3 38.64 10.11 -8.12
CA ILE A 3 38.96 11.54 -8.11
C ILE A 3 38.91 12.01 -6.66
N THR A 4 39.95 12.68 -6.17
CA THR A 4 39.94 13.27 -4.82
C THR A 4 39.21 14.60 -4.85
N ALA A 5 38.24 14.82 -3.96
CA ALA A 5 37.57 16.10 -3.79
C ALA A 5 37.27 16.40 -2.31
N PRO A 6 37.10 17.67 -1.92
CA PRO A 6 36.67 18.08 -0.59
C PRO A 6 35.36 17.40 -0.13
N TYR A 7 35.17 17.31 1.19
CA TYR A 7 33.90 16.83 1.74
C TYR A 7 32.72 17.71 1.27
N GLY A 8 31.66 17.06 0.80
CA GLY A 8 30.45 17.73 0.31
C GLY A 8 30.48 18.16 -1.17
N SER A 9 31.61 18.00 -1.88
CA SER A 9 31.72 18.37 -3.30
C SER A 9 31.85 17.18 -4.25
N TRP A 10 31.57 15.97 -3.78
CA TRP A 10 31.50 14.80 -4.65
C TRP A 10 30.28 14.91 -5.55
N THR A 11 30.49 14.76 -6.86
CA THR A 11 29.38 14.67 -7.80
C THR A 11 28.50 13.48 -7.43
N SER A 12 27.29 13.77 -6.99
CA SER A 12 26.30 12.77 -6.62
C SER A 12 25.45 12.43 -7.85
N PRO A 13 25.23 11.13 -8.15
CA PRO A 13 24.21 10.74 -9.14
C PRO A 13 22.77 10.89 -8.59
N ILE A 14 22.60 11.19 -7.29
CA ILE A 14 21.33 11.45 -6.64
C ILE A 14 21.04 12.96 -6.74
N ASP A 15 20.12 13.32 -7.62
CA ASP A 15 19.64 14.69 -7.82
C ASP A 15 18.55 15.07 -6.80
N PRO A 16 18.43 16.34 -6.37
CA PRO A 16 17.33 16.78 -5.50
C PRO A 16 15.92 16.43 -6.01
N GLU A 17 15.69 16.40 -7.32
CA GLU A 17 14.42 15.96 -7.92
C GLU A 17 14.17 14.47 -7.65
N LEU A 18 15.22 13.65 -7.65
CA LEU A 18 15.11 12.23 -7.31
C LEU A 18 14.70 12.03 -5.85
N LEU A 19 15.15 12.91 -4.94
CA LEU A 19 14.73 12.89 -3.53
C LEU A 19 13.30 13.37 -3.35
N ALA A 20 12.87 14.35 -4.14
CA ALA A 20 11.50 14.88 -4.11
C ALA A 20 10.49 13.95 -4.80
N THR A 21 10.96 12.98 -5.59
CA THR A 21 10.12 11.99 -6.24
C THR A 21 9.41 11.14 -5.19
N SER A 22 8.09 11.22 -5.18
CA SER A 22 7.28 10.42 -4.28
C SER A 22 7.32 8.95 -4.70
N SER A 23 7.67 8.07 -3.76
CA SER A 23 7.74 6.62 -3.97
C SER A 23 6.65 5.88 -3.20
N ALA A 24 6.27 4.72 -3.72
CA ALA A 24 5.45 3.79 -2.96
C ALA A 24 6.23 3.25 -1.76
N SER A 25 5.52 3.07 -0.65
CA SER A 25 5.97 2.37 0.53
C SER A 25 5.13 1.11 0.70
N PHE A 26 5.76 0.04 1.21
CA PHE A 26 5.16 -1.27 1.36
C PHE A 26 5.11 -1.61 2.86
N SER A 27 3.98 -2.10 3.35
CA SER A 27 3.79 -2.38 4.77
C SER A 27 2.79 -3.51 5.01
N TYR A 28 2.78 -4.02 6.25
CA TYR A 28 1.84 -5.02 6.74
C TYR A 28 1.70 -6.29 5.87
N PRO A 29 2.79 -6.93 5.42
CA PRO A 29 2.68 -8.15 4.62
C PRO A 29 1.93 -9.26 5.39
N SER A 30 1.03 -9.96 4.71
CA SER A 30 0.28 -11.09 5.25
C SER A 30 0.06 -12.17 4.20
N SER A 31 -0.27 -13.38 4.62
CA SER A 31 -0.58 -14.51 3.73
C SER A 31 -1.90 -15.15 4.13
N GLU A 32 -2.74 -15.49 3.14
CA GLU A 32 -3.98 -16.23 3.35
C GLU A 32 -4.33 -17.03 2.09
N GLY A 33 -4.77 -18.29 2.25
CA GLY A 33 -5.25 -19.10 1.13
C GLY A 33 -4.24 -19.31 -0.02
N GLY A 34 -2.92 -19.27 0.26
CA GLY A 34 -1.87 -19.37 -0.75
C GLY A 34 -1.53 -18.06 -1.48
N ASN A 35 -2.20 -16.96 -1.13
CA ASN A 35 -1.95 -15.62 -1.66
C ASN A 35 -1.18 -14.77 -0.66
N LEU A 36 -0.44 -13.78 -1.16
CA LEU A 36 0.21 -12.73 -0.37
C LEU A 36 -0.57 -11.42 -0.50
N TYR A 37 -0.59 -10.66 0.58
CA TYR A 37 -1.22 -9.36 0.65
C TYR A 37 -0.29 -8.35 1.32
N TRP A 38 -0.34 -7.10 0.89
CA TRP A 38 0.36 -6.00 1.55
C TRP A 38 -0.40 -4.70 1.37
N LEU A 39 -0.07 -3.72 2.21
CA LEU A 39 -0.50 -2.34 2.02
C LEU A 39 0.56 -1.58 1.24
N GLU A 40 0.16 -0.93 0.15
CA GLU A 40 1.03 -0.10 -0.68
C GLU A 40 0.53 1.34 -0.71
N SER A 41 1.42 2.30 -0.46
CA SER A 41 1.06 3.72 -0.60
C SER A 41 1.03 4.14 -2.07
N ARG A 42 0.10 5.03 -2.40
CA ARG A 42 -0.03 5.66 -3.72
C ARG A 42 0.08 7.18 -3.55
N PRO A 43 1.29 7.75 -3.44
CA PRO A 43 1.46 9.20 -3.37
C PRO A 43 0.82 9.94 -4.56
N TRP A 44 0.87 9.33 -5.74
CA TRP A 44 0.27 9.84 -6.97
C TRP A 44 -1.26 9.73 -7.03
N GLU A 45 -1.90 9.09 -6.05
CA GLU A 45 -3.37 8.94 -5.95
C GLU A 45 -3.88 9.55 -4.64
N ASN A 46 -3.57 10.83 -4.42
CA ASN A 46 -3.97 11.59 -3.24
C ASN A 46 -3.51 10.94 -1.91
N GLY A 47 -2.36 10.26 -1.94
CA GLY A 47 -1.76 9.62 -0.75
C GLY A 47 -2.55 8.44 -0.19
N ARG A 48 -3.45 7.81 -0.96
CA ARG A 48 -4.21 6.66 -0.48
C ARG A 48 -3.32 5.43 -0.27
N SER A 49 -3.75 4.53 0.61
CA SER A 49 -3.13 3.23 0.85
C SER A 49 -4.02 2.12 0.30
N VAL A 50 -3.42 1.18 -0.43
CA VAL A 50 -4.12 0.15 -1.21
C VAL A 50 -3.73 -1.22 -0.71
N VAL A 51 -4.71 -2.10 -0.50
CA VAL A 51 -4.42 -3.52 -0.28
C VAL A 51 -4.16 -4.15 -1.65
N VAL A 52 -2.98 -4.70 -1.81
CA VAL A 52 -2.52 -5.37 -3.03
C VAL A 52 -2.42 -6.86 -2.75
N GLN A 53 -2.74 -7.68 -3.75
CA GLN A 53 -2.62 -9.14 -3.72
C GLN A 53 -1.56 -9.61 -4.71
N ARG A 54 -0.79 -10.62 -4.33
CA ARG A 54 -0.06 -11.49 -5.24
C ARG A 54 -0.57 -12.91 -5.10
N ASP A 55 -1.04 -13.51 -6.18
CA ASP A 55 -1.53 -14.89 -6.15
C ASP A 55 -0.40 -15.94 -6.21
N SER A 56 -0.78 -17.21 -6.18
CA SER A 56 0.14 -18.35 -6.25
C SER A 56 0.89 -18.44 -7.59
N GLU A 57 0.32 -17.89 -8.67
CA GLU A 57 0.95 -17.83 -10.00
C GLU A 57 1.87 -16.62 -10.14
N GLY A 58 1.84 -15.71 -9.14
CA GLY A 58 2.65 -14.51 -9.08
C GLY A 58 2.03 -13.29 -9.75
N VAL A 59 0.76 -13.35 -10.14
CA VAL A 59 0.02 -12.21 -10.67
C VAL A 59 -0.26 -11.24 -9.53
N ILE A 60 0.02 -9.96 -9.77
CA ILE A 60 -0.17 -8.87 -8.81
C ILE A 60 -1.38 -8.04 -9.23
N ARG A 61 -2.27 -7.74 -8.29
CA ARG A 61 -3.43 -6.86 -8.53
C ARG A 61 -3.78 -6.00 -7.32
N ASP A 62 -4.28 -4.81 -7.58
CA ASP A 62 -4.93 -3.96 -6.57
C ASP A 62 -6.30 -4.56 -6.21
N ILE A 63 -6.55 -4.79 -4.92
CA ILE A 63 -7.85 -5.30 -4.45
C ILE A 63 -8.85 -4.14 -4.29
N LEU A 64 -8.36 -2.99 -3.82
CA LEU A 64 -9.19 -1.82 -3.54
C LEU A 64 -9.10 -0.82 -4.70
N PRO A 65 -10.15 -0.67 -5.52
CA PRO A 65 -10.15 0.32 -6.59
C PRO A 65 -10.13 1.74 -6.00
N ALA A 66 -9.55 2.68 -6.76
CA ALA A 66 -9.68 4.09 -6.43
C ALA A 66 -11.18 4.50 -6.39
N PRO A 67 -11.58 5.39 -5.45
CA PRO A 67 -10.74 6.18 -4.54
C PRO A 67 -10.53 5.55 -3.16
N LEU A 68 -10.87 4.28 -2.95
CA LEU A 68 -10.88 3.67 -1.61
C LEU A 68 -9.47 3.65 -0.98
N ASN A 69 -9.43 3.99 0.30
CA ASN A 69 -8.21 4.20 1.06
C ASN A 69 -8.24 3.34 2.34
N ALA A 70 -7.45 2.27 2.38
CA ALA A 70 -7.33 1.39 3.55
C ALA A 70 -6.34 1.99 4.55
N ARG A 71 -6.83 2.84 5.45
CA ARG A 71 -6.03 3.51 6.48
C ARG A 71 -6.90 3.82 7.68
N SER A 72 -6.40 3.50 8.87
CA SER A 72 -7.03 3.91 10.12
C SER A 72 -6.34 5.14 10.72
N LYS A 73 -6.98 5.77 11.70
CA LYS A 73 -6.42 6.81 12.58
C LYS A 73 -6.20 6.28 14.00
N VAL A 74 -6.04 4.97 14.18
CA VAL A 74 -5.75 4.39 15.50
C VAL A 74 -4.50 5.05 16.07
N HIS A 75 -4.66 5.71 17.21
CA HIS A 75 -3.62 6.48 17.90
C HIS A 75 -2.99 7.58 17.02
N GLU A 76 -3.68 8.04 15.98
CA GLU A 76 -3.18 8.93 14.91
C GLU A 76 -2.02 8.37 14.06
N TYR A 77 -1.51 7.19 14.38
CA TYR A 77 -0.43 6.50 13.65
C TYR A 77 -0.95 5.42 12.70
N GLY A 78 -2.19 4.99 12.86
CA GLY A 78 -2.95 4.26 11.84
C GLY A 78 -2.87 2.74 11.85
N GLY A 79 -2.04 2.13 12.70
CA GLY A 79 -2.02 0.68 12.96
C GLY A 79 -2.03 -0.20 11.68
N THR A 80 -2.44 -1.46 11.83
CA THR A 80 -2.70 -2.35 10.68
C THR A 80 -4.16 -2.17 10.24
N PRO A 81 -4.44 -1.59 9.06
CA PRO A 81 -5.79 -1.20 8.69
C PRO A 81 -6.58 -2.32 8.00
N TYR A 82 -6.03 -3.52 7.85
CA TYR A 82 -6.70 -4.61 7.15
C TYR A 82 -6.33 -6.00 7.66
N ILE A 83 -7.17 -6.98 7.33
CA ILE A 83 -6.91 -8.41 7.45
C ILE A 83 -7.69 -9.15 6.36
N VAL A 84 -7.16 -10.27 5.86
CA VAL A 84 -7.87 -11.17 4.95
C VAL A 84 -8.10 -12.50 5.67
N VAL A 85 -9.33 -12.97 5.66
CA VAL A 85 -9.72 -14.27 6.26
C VAL A 85 -10.77 -14.91 5.36
N ASN A 86 -10.56 -16.17 4.97
CA ASN A 86 -11.51 -16.93 4.14
C ASN A 86 -11.98 -16.15 2.89
N ASP A 87 -11.04 -15.61 2.11
CA ASP A 87 -11.28 -14.80 0.91
C ASP A 87 -12.12 -13.53 1.13
N ILE A 88 -12.23 -13.05 2.37
CA ILE A 88 -12.87 -11.77 2.69
C ILE A 88 -11.80 -10.81 3.20
N LEU A 89 -11.65 -9.68 2.50
CA LEU A 89 -10.89 -8.55 2.99
C LEU A 89 -11.74 -7.76 3.98
N TYR A 90 -11.26 -7.60 5.20
CA TYR A 90 -11.77 -6.64 6.17
C TYR A 90 -10.77 -5.48 6.27
N PHE A 91 -11.25 -4.25 6.20
CA PHE A 91 -10.37 -3.08 6.28
C PHE A 91 -11.06 -1.86 6.89
N CYS A 92 -10.29 -0.93 7.42
CA CYS A 92 -10.76 0.38 7.85
C CYS A 92 -10.74 1.35 6.66
N LEU A 93 -11.91 1.87 6.29
CA LEU A 93 -12.03 2.90 5.26
C LEU A 93 -11.62 4.26 5.85
N TYR A 94 -10.70 4.96 5.19
CA TYR A 94 -10.16 6.21 5.71
C TYR A 94 -11.22 7.32 5.87
N ASP A 95 -12.17 7.38 4.93
CA ASP A 95 -13.14 8.48 4.82
C ASP A 95 -14.08 8.58 6.03
N ASP A 96 -14.49 7.45 6.58
CA ASP A 96 -15.45 7.39 7.70
C ASP A 96 -14.95 6.59 8.91
N GLN A 97 -13.73 6.03 8.84
CA GLN A 97 -13.09 5.23 9.88
C GLN A 97 -13.88 3.97 10.30
N ARG A 98 -14.80 3.50 9.46
CA ARG A 98 -15.56 2.27 9.72
C ARG A 98 -14.83 1.06 9.16
N LEU A 99 -15.16 -0.10 9.70
CA LEU A 99 -14.76 -1.37 9.11
C LEU A 99 -15.68 -1.69 7.94
N TYR A 100 -15.08 -2.14 6.85
CA TYR A 100 -15.73 -2.62 5.65
C TYR A 100 -15.26 -4.04 5.35
N ARG A 101 -16.10 -4.80 4.67
CA ARG A 101 -15.77 -6.12 4.12
C ARG A 101 -15.92 -6.14 2.61
N LEU A 102 -15.05 -6.88 1.94
CA LEU A 102 -15.07 -7.12 0.50
C LEU A 102 -14.82 -8.61 0.23
N ASP A 103 -15.71 -9.22 -0.57
CA ASP A 103 -15.61 -10.62 -1.00
C ASP A 103 -14.68 -10.71 -2.21
N LEU A 104 -13.53 -11.36 -2.05
CA LEU A 104 -12.49 -11.43 -3.08
C LEU A 104 -12.80 -12.45 -4.19
N ASN A 105 -13.78 -13.34 -3.96
CA ASN A 105 -14.24 -14.32 -4.94
C ASN A 105 -15.31 -13.74 -5.86
N LYS A 106 -15.87 -12.56 -5.54
CA LYS A 106 -16.89 -11.90 -6.35
C LYS A 106 -16.31 -10.70 -7.08
N SER A 107 -16.19 -10.84 -8.39
CA SER A 107 -15.84 -9.75 -9.29
C SER A 107 -16.82 -8.58 -9.15
N ASN A 108 -16.29 -7.35 -9.14
CA ASN A 108 -17.08 -6.11 -9.20
C ASN A 108 -18.01 -5.86 -7.99
N THR A 109 -17.72 -6.44 -6.83
CA THR A 109 -18.46 -6.15 -5.61
C THR A 109 -17.94 -4.88 -4.94
N LEU A 110 -18.87 -4.05 -4.48
CA LEU A 110 -18.53 -2.89 -3.65
C LEU A 110 -18.33 -3.35 -2.20
N PRO A 111 -17.35 -2.81 -1.47
CA PRO A 111 -17.23 -3.07 -0.05
C PRO A 111 -18.48 -2.62 0.69
N THR A 112 -18.88 -3.40 1.70
CA THR A 112 -20.00 -3.06 2.58
C THR A 112 -19.51 -2.86 4.01
N PRO A 113 -20.10 -1.94 4.79
CA PRO A 113 -19.83 -1.84 6.23
C PRO A 113 -20.14 -3.12 7.01
#